data_AF-A0A3M5VKS6-F1
#
_entry.id   AF-A0A3M5VKS6-F1
#
_cell.length_a   1.000
_cell.length_b   1.000
_cell.length_c   1.000
_cell.angle_alpha   90.00
_cell.angle_beta   90.00
_cell.angle_gamma   90.00
#
_symmetry.space_group_name_H-M   'P 1'
#
loop_
_entity.id
_entity.type
_entity.pdbx_description
1 polymer ?
#
loop_
_entity_poly.entity_id
_entity_poly.type
_entity_poly.pdbx_seq_one_letter_code
_entity_poly.pdbx_strand_id
1 'polypeptide(L)'
;MLWDKQQQRIVSNESAEIIRMFNAAFDELTGNTLDFYPSALQSSIDELNEQIYPKVNNGVYRAGFATSQGAYEEAFDDVFAELDELENLLGEKRYLTGKHLTEADIRLFTTIVRFDAVYYSHFKCNLRRIADYPTLSNWLRELYQWPGIAETVDFEHIKGHYYASHRTINPSGIIPKGPALDLQGGHDRERLSGEGAWSK
;
A
#
# COMPACT_ATOMS: atom_id res chain seq x y z
N MET A 1 7.98 -8.55 12.03
CA MET A 1 8.46 -8.69 13.43
C MET A 1 9.90 -8.24 13.50
N LEU A 2 10.21 -7.32 14.41
CA LEU A 2 11.56 -6.90 14.74
C LEU A 2 12.06 -7.71 15.95
N TRP A 3 13.21 -8.38 15.81
CA TRP A 3 13.74 -9.33 16.78
C TRP A 3 15.10 -8.89 17.30
N ASP A 4 15.27 -8.86 18.62
CA ASP A 4 16.54 -8.62 19.29
C ASP A 4 17.30 -9.95 19.40
N LYS A 5 18.38 -10.09 18.60
CA LYS A 5 19.25 -11.28 18.62
C LYS A 5 20.11 -11.40 19.88
N GLN A 6 20.37 -10.33 20.61
CA GLN A 6 21.18 -10.38 21.83
C GLN A 6 20.32 -10.81 23.02
N GLN A 7 19.14 -10.20 23.18
CA GLN A 7 18.22 -10.49 24.30
C GLN A 7 17.21 -11.59 23.98
N GLN A 8 17.18 -12.09 22.74
CA GLN A 8 16.30 -13.16 22.29
C GLN A 8 14.82 -12.85 22.56
N ARG A 9 14.37 -11.65 22.17
CA ARG A 9 13.00 -11.18 22.39
C ARG A 9 12.47 -10.36 21.22
N ILE A 10 11.14 -10.27 21.13
CA ILE A 10 10.45 -9.39 20.20
C ILE A 10 10.64 -7.95 20.67
N VAL A 11 11.10 -7.08 19.78
CA VAL A 11 11.16 -5.63 20.01
C VAL A 11 9.80 -5.02 19.69
N SER A 12 9.29 -5.27 18.49
CA SER A 12 7.94 -4.89 18.06
C SER A 12 7.45 -5.84 16.98
N ASN A 13 6.13 -6.05 16.92
CA ASN A 13 5.43 -6.69 15.82
C ASN A 13 4.47 -5.73 15.10
N GLU A 14 4.41 -4.46 15.51
CA GLU A 14 3.56 -3.44 14.90
C GLU A 14 4.31 -2.74 13.77
N SER A 15 3.86 -2.96 12.54
CA SER A 15 4.51 -2.43 11.34
C SER A 15 4.58 -0.91 11.31
N ALA A 16 3.54 -0.21 11.78
CA ALA A 16 3.49 1.25 11.77
C ALA A 16 4.54 1.88 12.72
N GLU A 17 4.82 1.21 13.84
CA GLU A 17 5.89 1.65 14.75
C GLU A 17 7.28 1.29 14.20
N ILE A 18 7.44 0.10 13.63
CA ILE A 18 8.72 -0.37 13.10
C ILE A 18 9.23 0.54 11.98
N ILE A 19 8.36 0.97 11.05
CA ILE A 19 8.79 1.87 9.97
C ILE A 19 9.29 3.22 10.51
N ARG A 20 8.68 3.74 11.58
CA ARG A 20 9.13 4.97 12.26
C ARG A 20 10.44 4.78 13.02
N MET A 21 10.67 3.60 13.62
CA MET A 21 11.98 3.25 14.18
C MET A 21 13.06 3.26 13.09
N PHE A 22 12.80 2.61 11.95
CA PHE A 22 13.74 2.57 10.83
C PHE A 22 13.98 3.92 10.16
N ASN A 23 13.00 4.83 10.23
CA ASN A 23 13.12 6.17 9.65
C ASN A 23 14.16 7.06 10.36
N ALA A 24 14.57 6.77 11.61
CA ALA A 24 15.48 7.66 12.35
C ALA A 24 16.51 6.95 13.24
N ALA A 25 16.24 5.75 13.75
CA ALA A 25 17.08 5.14 14.80
C ALA A 25 18.47 4.67 14.32
N PHE A 26 18.69 4.61 13.00
CA PHE A 26 19.91 4.05 12.40
C PHE A 26 20.66 5.05 11.50
N ASP A 27 20.24 6.32 11.45
CA ASP A 27 20.82 7.33 10.55
C ASP A 27 22.34 7.47 10.72
N GLU A 28 22.82 7.53 11.97
CA GLU A 28 24.26 7.63 12.29
C GLU A 28 25.06 6.41 11.84
N LEU A 29 24.42 5.24 11.70
CA LEU A 29 25.05 4.00 11.28
C LEU A 29 25.08 3.86 9.75
N THR A 30 24.06 4.36 9.06
CA THR A 30 23.94 4.20 7.59
C THR A 30 24.38 5.43 6.81
N GLY A 31 24.48 6.60 7.46
CA GLY A 31 24.65 7.89 6.77
C GLY A 31 23.42 8.30 5.95
N ASN A 32 22.25 7.73 6.24
CA ASN A 32 21.03 8.03 5.51
C ASN A 32 20.42 9.34 6.05
N THR A 33 20.08 10.25 5.16
CA THR A 33 19.45 11.53 5.50
C THR A 33 18.00 11.62 5.07
N LEU A 34 17.45 10.58 4.42
CA LEU A 34 16.05 10.58 3.98
C LEU A 34 15.10 10.51 5.19
N ASP A 35 13.98 11.23 5.07
CA ASP A 35 12.92 11.28 6.06
C ASP A 35 11.56 11.08 5.39
N PHE A 36 10.86 10.01 5.77
CA PHE A 36 9.52 9.69 5.31
C PHE A 36 8.43 10.14 6.30
N TYR A 37 8.82 10.71 7.44
CA TYR A 37 7.94 11.26 8.47
C TYR A 37 8.43 12.63 9.01
N PRO A 38 8.74 13.61 8.13
CA PRO A 38 9.30 14.89 8.54
C PRO A 38 8.31 15.73 9.33
N SER A 39 8.81 16.48 10.32
CA SER A 39 8.00 17.28 11.26
C SER A 39 6.96 18.17 10.58
N ALA A 40 7.29 18.78 9.44
CA ALA A 40 6.41 19.65 8.69
C ALA A 40 5.18 18.96 8.08
N LEU A 41 5.20 17.63 7.92
CA LEU A 41 4.14 16.85 7.27
C LEU A 41 3.42 15.89 8.22
N GLN A 42 3.87 15.75 9.48
CA GLN A 42 3.36 14.72 10.41
C GLN A 42 1.84 14.74 10.56
N SER A 43 1.25 15.92 10.79
CA SER A 43 -0.21 16.03 10.94
C SER A 43 -0.95 15.54 9.70
N SER A 44 -0.53 15.93 8.50
CA SER A 44 -1.15 15.48 7.25
C SER A 44 -0.93 13.98 7.02
N ILE A 45 0.25 13.45 7.37
CA ILE A 45 0.54 12.02 7.27
C ILE A 45 -0.39 11.23 8.20
N ASP A 46 -0.53 11.65 9.44
CA ASP A 46 -1.35 10.98 10.44
C ASP A 46 -2.83 11.00 10.06
N GLU A 47 -3.36 12.15 9.62
CA GLU A 47 -4.74 12.29 9.15
C GLU A 47 -5.04 11.35 7.96
N LEU A 48 -4.16 11.33 6.95
CA LEU A 48 -4.32 10.45 5.79
C LEU A 48 -4.24 8.98 6.19
N ASN A 49 -3.31 8.62 7.08
CA ASN A 49 -3.17 7.26 7.56
C ASN A 49 -4.38 6.78 8.37
N GLU A 50 -4.95 7.65 9.22
CA GLU A 50 -6.16 7.36 10.00
C GLU A 50 -7.38 7.19 9.09
N GLN A 51 -7.47 7.95 8.01
CA GLN A 51 -8.53 7.83 7.00
C GLN A 51 -8.39 6.57 6.14
N ILE A 52 -7.21 6.35 5.55
CA ILE A 52 -6.96 5.30 4.55
C ILE A 52 -6.96 3.91 5.19
N TYR A 53 -6.44 3.77 6.41
CA TYR A 53 -6.27 2.47 7.04
C TYR A 53 -7.59 1.66 7.17
N PRO A 54 -8.65 2.17 7.83
CA PRO A 54 -9.88 1.40 8.02
C PRO A 54 -10.65 1.14 6.71
N LYS A 55 -10.51 2.04 5.72
CA LYS A 55 -11.27 1.99 4.46
C LYS A 55 -10.56 1.25 3.33
N VAL A 56 -9.23 1.24 3.28
CA VAL A 56 -8.46 0.64 2.17
C VAL A 56 -7.57 -0.48 2.69
N ASN A 57 -6.59 -0.18 3.55
CA ASN A 57 -5.62 -1.19 4.02
C ASN A 57 -6.31 -2.37 4.72
N ASN A 58 -7.21 -2.05 5.65
CA ASN A 58 -8.04 -3.04 6.34
C ASN A 58 -9.39 -3.25 5.63
N GLY A 59 -9.85 -2.28 4.82
CA GLY A 59 -11.15 -2.36 4.12
C GLY A 59 -11.24 -3.55 3.16
N VAL A 60 -10.19 -3.82 2.39
CA VAL A 60 -10.17 -5.00 1.50
C VAL A 60 -10.27 -6.33 2.29
N TYR A 61 -9.73 -6.38 3.51
CA TYR A 61 -9.85 -7.54 4.40
C TYR A 61 -11.26 -7.63 5.00
N ARG A 62 -11.84 -6.50 5.42
CA ARG A 62 -13.24 -6.42 5.89
C ARG A 62 -14.19 -6.97 4.82
N ALA A 63 -14.01 -6.58 3.56
CA ALA A 63 -14.80 -7.10 2.44
C ALA A 63 -14.54 -8.60 2.20
N GLY A 64 -13.26 -9.00 2.10
CA GLY A 64 -12.89 -10.37 1.76
C GLY A 64 -13.27 -11.43 2.79
N PHE A 65 -13.26 -11.07 4.07
CA PHE A 65 -13.58 -11.95 5.20
C PHE A 65 -14.99 -11.75 5.76
N ALA A 66 -15.82 -10.89 5.14
CA ALA A 66 -17.19 -10.68 5.56
C ALA A 66 -17.97 -12.00 5.56
N THR A 67 -18.74 -12.23 6.64
CA THR A 67 -19.59 -13.42 6.81
C THR A 67 -21.07 -13.13 6.55
N SER A 68 -21.42 -11.88 6.25
CA SER A 68 -22.76 -11.43 5.88
C SER A 68 -22.71 -10.48 4.69
N GLN A 69 -23.80 -10.43 3.93
CA GLN A 69 -23.92 -9.56 2.76
C GLN A 69 -23.80 -8.07 3.12
N GLY A 70 -24.48 -7.63 4.19
CA GLY A 70 -24.43 -6.21 4.59
C GLY A 70 -23.05 -5.75 5.05
N ALA A 71 -22.29 -6.60 5.77
CA ALA A 71 -20.92 -6.25 6.17
C ALA A 71 -19.96 -6.20 4.97
N TYR A 72 -20.19 -7.06 3.97
CA TYR A 72 -19.47 -7.01 2.70
C TYR A 72 -19.77 -5.71 1.94
N GLU A 73 -21.05 -5.36 1.79
CA GLU A 73 -21.49 -4.16 1.07
C GLU A 73 -20.94 -2.87 1.70
N GLU A 74 -21.03 -2.74 3.03
CA GLU A 74 -20.46 -1.59 3.75
C GLU A 74 -18.95 -1.45 3.50
N ALA A 75 -18.19 -2.54 3.64
CA ALA A 75 -16.75 -2.51 3.41
C ALA A 75 -16.39 -2.28 1.94
N PHE A 76 -17.18 -2.82 1.01
CA PHE A 76 -17.00 -2.62 -0.42
C PHE A 76 -17.23 -1.15 -0.80
N ASP A 77 -18.30 -0.54 -0.31
CA ASP A 77 -18.62 0.87 -0.56
C ASP A 77 -17.56 1.79 0.06
N ASP A 78 -17.10 1.52 1.28
CA ASP A 78 -16.00 2.24 1.92
C ASP A 78 -14.71 2.22 1.08
N VAL A 79 -14.32 1.03 0.58
CA VAL A 79 -13.10 0.86 -0.24
C VAL A 79 -13.19 1.72 -1.49
N PHE A 80 -14.30 1.63 -2.24
CA PHE A 80 -14.40 2.32 -3.52
C PHE A 80 -14.65 3.82 -3.39
N ALA A 81 -15.36 4.27 -2.35
CA ALA A 81 -15.46 5.69 -2.04
C ALA A 81 -14.07 6.28 -1.76
N GLU A 82 -13.26 5.59 -0.96
CA GLU A 82 -11.92 6.07 -0.62
C GLU A 82 -10.94 5.99 -1.81
N LEU A 83 -11.03 4.94 -2.65
CA LEU A 83 -10.23 4.89 -3.90
C LEU A 83 -10.58 6.04 -4.86
N ASP A 84 -11.84 6.45 -4.92
CA ASP A 84 -12.27 7.59 -5.75
C ASP A 84 -11.74 8.93 -5.20
N GLU A 85 -11.72 9.12 -3.88
CA GLU A 85 -11.07 10.27 -3.23
C GLU A 85 -9.56 10.30 -3.49
N LEU A 86 -8.90 9.14 -3.38
CA LEU A 86 -7.46 9.01 -3.63
C LEU A 86 -7.10 9.27 -5.11
N GLU A 87 -7.94 8.82 -6.05
CA GLU A 87 -7.79 9.11 -7.49
C GLU A 87 -7.80 10.62 -7.74
N ASN A 88 -8.74 11.35 -7.13
CA ASN A 88 -8.84 12.81 -7.26
C ASN A 88 -7.63 13.50 -6.61
N LEU A 89 -7.30 13.13 -5.37
CA LEU A 89 -6.18 13.70 -4.61
C LEU A 89 -4.85 13.56 -5.37
N LEU A 90 -4.56 12.37 -5.87
CA LEU A 90 -3.34 12.09 -6.62
C LEU A 90 -3.39 12.69 -8.03
N GLY A 91 -4.57 13.09 -8.51
CA GLY A 91 -4.74 13.81 -9.78
C GLY A 91 -4.08 15.17 -9.74
N GLU A 92 -4.09 15.79 -8.55
CA GLU A 92 -3.55 17.12 -8.26
C GLU A 92 -2.17 17.06 -7.60
N LYS A 93 -1.90 16.03 -6.79
CA LYS A 93 -0.67 15.88 -6.01
C LYS A 93 0.16 14.70 -6.50
N ARG A 94 1.49 14.84 -6.51
CA ARG A 94 2.38 13.75 -6.93
C ARG A 94 2.41 12.60 -5.92
N TYR A 95 2.33 12.92 -4.64
CA TYR A 95 2.24 11.99 -3.52
C TYR A 95 1.11 12.42 -2.58
N LEU A 96 0.71 11.56 -1.65
CA LEU A 96 -0.46 11.79 -0.79
C LEU A 96 -0.40 13.12 -0.02
N THR A 97 0.80 13.53 0.42
CA THR A 97 1.03 14.80 1.13
C THR A 97 1.52 15.94 0.23
N GLY A 98 1.47 15.79 -1.09
CA GLY A 98 1.88 16.83 -2.04
C GLY A 98 3.06 16.42 -2.90
N LYS A 99 4.23 17.03 -2.63
CA LYS A 99 5.43 16.89 -3.49
C LYS A 99 6.45 15.89 -2.99
N HIS A 100 6.39 15.52 -1.71
CA HIS A 100 7.33 14.60 -1.10
C HIS A 100 6.71 13.22 -0.89
N LEU A 101 7.50 12.17 -1.13
CA LEU A 101 7.16 10.80 -0.78
C LEU A 101 7.24 10.63 0.74
N THR A 102 6.19 10.07 1.35
CA THR A 102 6.12 9.87 2.82
C THR A 102 5.73 8.45 3.20
N GLU A 103 5.72 8.14 4.49
CA GLU A 103 5.25 6.85 5.00
C GLU A 103 3.78 6.56 4.62
N ALA A 104 2.95 7.59 4.41
CA ALA A 104 1.56 7.41 3.98
C ALA A 104 1.51 6.72 2.61
N ASP A 105 2.37 7.14 1.67
CA ASP A 105 2.42 6.55 0.33
C ASP A 105 2.90 5.09 0.40
N ILE A 106 3.92 4.82 1.22
CA ILE A 106 4.44 3.45 1.44
C ILE A 106 3.36 2.55 2.02
N ARG A 107 2.59 3.03 3.01
CA ARG A 107 1.49 2.28 3.62
C ARG A 107 0.40 1.97 2.60
N LEU A 108 -0.02 2.95 1.80
CA LEU A 108 -1.01 2.74 0.75
C LEU A 108 -0.50 1.78 -0.34
N PHE A 109 0.76 1.92 -0.76
CA PHE A 109 1.37 1.15 -1.86
C PHE A 109 1.24 -0.35 -1.65
N THR A 110 1.51 -0.80 -0.42
CA THR A 110 1.43 -2.22 -0.07
C THR A 110 0.05 -2.82 -0.32
N THR A 111 -1.03 -2.04 -0.20
CA THR A 111 -2.38 -2.48 -0.54
C THR A 111 -2.61 -2.41 -2.04
N ILE A 112 -2.31 -1.28 -2.67
CA ILE A 112 -2.62 -1.03 -4.08
C ILE A 112 -1.88 -2.00 -5.01
N VAL A 113 -0.61 -2.31 -4.74
CA VAL A 113 0.17 -3.27 -5.56
C VAL A 113 -0.40 -4.69 -5.54
N ARG A 114 -1.16 -5.06 -4.50
CA ARG A 114 -1.81 -6.37 -4.36
C ARG A 114 -3.23 -6.41 -4.90
N PHE A 115 -3.81 -5.24 -5.21
CA PHE A 115 -5.25 -5.12 -5.46
C PHE A 115 -5.70 -5.95 -6.66
N ASP A 116 -5.15 -5.69 -7.84
CA ASP A 116 -5.55 -6.38 -9.08
C ASP A 116 -5.15 -7.87 -9.07
N ALA A 117 -4.03 -8.18 -8.41
CA ALA A 117 -3.49 -9.53 -8.32
C ALA A 117 -4.28 -10.44 -7.38
N VAL A 118 -4.92 -9.86 -6.36
CA VAL A 118 -5.57 -10.59 -5.27
C VAL A 118 -6.92 -9.98 -4.92
N TYR A 119 -6.95 -8.78 -4.35
CA TYR A 119 -8.13 -8.25 -3.66
C TYR A 119 -9.34 -8.10 -4.59
N TYR A 120 -9.09 -7.71 -5.84
CA TYR A 120 -10.10 -7.57 -6.87
C TYR A 120 -10.94 -8.86 -7.01
N SER A 121 -10.29 -10.02 -7.10
CA SER A 121 -10.99 -11.29 -7.30
C SER A 121 -11.21 -12.04 -5.98
N HIS A 122 -10.14 -12.28 -5.21
CA HIS A 122 -10.17 -13.11 -4.01
C HIS A 122 -11.04 -12.52 -2.90
N PHE A 123 -10.94 -11.21 -2.71
CA PHE A 123 -11.74 -10.47 -1.71
C PHE A 123 -12.98 -9.82 -2.28
N LYS A 124 -13.27 -10.05 -3.57
CA LYS A 124 -14.43 -9.51 -4.29
C LYS A 124 -14.49 -7.98 -4.29
N CYS A 125 -13.38 -7.28 -4.12
CA CYS A 125 -13.32 -5.82 -4.30
C CYS A 125 -13.31 -5.50 -5.80
N ASN A 126 -14.41 -5.78 -6.50
CA ASN A 126 -14.43 -5.93 -7.95
C ASN A 126 -15.22 -4.87 -8.73
N LEU A 127 -15.48 -3.68 -8.17
CA LEU A 127 -16.12 -2.60 -8.92
C LEU A 127 -15.24 -2.16 -10.11
N ARG A 128 -13.96 -1.89 -9.85
CA ARG A 128 -12.93 -1.49 -10.82
C ARG A 128 -11.58 -2.04 -10.39
N ARG A 129 -10.72 -2.34 -11.37
CA ARG A 129 -9.31 -2.64 -11.11
C ARG A 129 -8.57 -1.33 -10.85
N ILE A 130 -7.43 -1.37 -10.17
CA ILE A 130 -6.51 -0.22 -10.12
C ILE A 130 -6.10 0.19 -11.53
N ALA A 131 -5.91 -0.78 -12.44
CA ALA A 131 -5.68 -0.53 -13.87
C ALA A 131 -6.75 0.35 -14.56
N ASP A 132 -7.97 0.43 -14.02
CA ASP A 132 -9.08 1.24 -14.55
C ASP A 132 -9.13 2.65 -13.93
N TYR A 133 -8.24 2.95 -12.98
CA TYR A 133 -8.01 4.27 -12.37
C TYR A 133 -6.74 4.90 -12.95
N PRO A 134 -6.84 5.87 -13.88
CA PRO A 134 -5.67 6.42 -14.57
C PRO A 134 -4.62 6.98 -13.62
N THR A 135 -5.02 7.72 -12.59
CA THR A 135 -4.10 8.40 -11.68
C THR A 135 -3.50 7.42 -10.68
N LEU A 136 -4.30 6.57 -10.03
CA LEU A 136 -3.80 5.54 -9.12
C LEU A 136 -2.90 4.54 -9.84
N SER A 137 -3.21 4.16 -11.08
CA SER A 137 -2.31 3.32 -11.90
C SER A 137 -0.98 4.00 -12.16
N ASN A 138 -0.98 5.30 -12.45
CA ASN A 138 0.24 6.07 -12.66
C ASN A 138 1.05 6.19 -11.36
N TRP A 139 0.40 6.49 -10.24
CA TRP A 139 1.04 6.57 -8.93
C TRP A 139 1.62 5.21 -8.49
N LEU A 140 0.89 4.12 -8.71
CA LEU A 140 1.37 2.77 -8.42
C LEU A 140 2.65 2.44 -9.20
N ARG A 141 2.67 2.77 -10.50
CA ARG A 141 3.83 2.54 -11.37
C ARG A 141 5.04 3.38 -10.97
N GLU A 142 4.83 4.65 -10.64
CA GLU A 142 5.89 5.51 -10.10
C GLU A 142 6.49 4.91 -8.83
N LEU A 143 5.67 4.52 -7.85
CA LEU A 143 6.19 3.92 -6.61
C LEU A 143 6.86 2.57 -6.85
N TYR A 144 6.34 1.75 -7.76
CA TYR A 144 6.99 0.50 -8.11
C TYR A 144 8.39 0.72 -8.73
N GLN A 145 8.58 1.83 -9.44
CA GLN A 145 9.83 2.20 -10.10
C GLN A 145 10.78 3.00 -9.20
N TRP A 146 10.38 3.35 -7.97
CA TRP A 146 11.30 3.93 -6.99
C TRP A 146 12.44 2.94 -6.68
N PRO A 147 13.70 3.43 -6.51
CA PRO A 147 14.85 2.56 -6.27
C PRO A 147 14.63 1.59 -5.11
N GLY A 148 14.83 0.30 -5.36
CA GLY A 148 14.68 -0.76 -4.37
C GLY A 148 13.24 -1.21 -4.09
N ILE A 149 12.20 -0.61 -4.69
CA ILE A 149 10.81 -1.04 -4.42
C ILE A 149 10.46 -2.31 -5.20
N ALA A 150 10.72 -2.37 -6.50
CA ALA A 150 10.36 -3.51 -7.35
C ALA A 150 10.89 -4.86 -6.82
N GLU A 151 12.11 -4.87 -6.25
CA GLU A 151 12.76 -6.07 -5.68
C GLU A 151 12.07 -6.59 -4.40
N THR A 152 11.23 -5.78 -3.75
CA THR A 152 10.46 -6.17 -2.56
C THR A 152 9.12 -6.82 -2.90
N VAL A 153 8.72 -6.80 -4.18
CA VAL A 153 7.39 -7.26 -4.62
C VAL A 153 7.51 -8.58 -5.37
N ASP A 154 7.05 -9.65 -4.72
CA ASP A 154 6.98 -10.99 -5.30
C ASP A 154 5.50 -11.40 -5.50
N PHE A 155 5.05 -11.40 -6.76
CA PHE A 155 3.67 -11.77 -7.11
C PHE A 155 3.38 -13.27 -6.97
N GLU A 156 4.40 -14.13 -7.06
CA GLU A 156 4.23 -15.56 -6.81
C GLU A 156 3.94 -15.79 -5.33
N HIS A 157 4.73 -15.18 -4.45
CA HIS A 157 4.51 -15.24 -3.01
C HIS A 157 3.19 -14.59 -2.59
N ILE A 158 2.87 -13.40 -3.14
CA ILE A 158 1.59 -12.72 -2.87
C ILE A 158 0.44 -13.65 -3.25
N LYS A 159 0.35 -14.11 -4.51
CA LYS A 159 -0.80 -14.90 -4.96
C LYS A 159 -0.84 -16.26 -4.29
N GLY A 160 0.31 -16.91 -4.12
CA GLY A 160 0.44 -18.18 -3.41
C GLY A 160 -0.10 -18.08 -1.99
N HIS A 161 0.24 -17.04 -1.25
CA HIS A 161 -0.25 -16.83 0.10
C HIS A 161 -1.79 -16.74 0.13
N TYR A 162 -2.39 -15.78 -0.58
CA TYR A 162 -3.83 -15.53 -0.46
C TYR A 162 -4.68 -16.67 -1.02
N TYR A 163 -4.37 -17.12 -2.24
CA TYR A 163 -5.22 -18.11 -2.91
C TYR A 163 -5.06 -19.51 -2.32
N ALA A 164 -3.88 -19.90 -1.85
CA ALA A 164 -3.65 -21.24 -1.31
C ALA A 164 -3.93 -21.37 0.20
N SER A 165 -3.72 -20.30 0.99
CA SER A 165 -3.86 -20.35 2.46
C SER A 165 -5.29 -20.09 2.93
N HIS A 166 -6.07 -19.24 2.24
CA HIS A 166 -7.44 -18.90 2.65
C HIS A 166 -8.46 -19.91 2.10
N ARG A 167 -8.36 -21.16 2.53
CA ARG A 167 -9.23 -22.26 2.07
C ARG A 167 -10.71 -22.05 2.40
N THR A 168 -11.03 -21.20 3.37
CA THR A 168 -12.40 -20.78 3.68
C THR A 168 -13.02 -19.92 2.58
N ILE A 169 -12.21 -19.12 1.88
CA ILE A 169 -12.63 -18.27 0.77
C ILE A 169 -12.46 -18.99 -0.58
N ASN A 170 -11.33 -19.68 -0.76
CA ASN A 170 -11.00 -20.46 -1.97
C ASN A 170 -10.71 -21.92 -1.60
N PRO A 171 -11.73 -22.79 -1.48
CA PRO A 171 -11.54 -24.19 -1.09
C PRO A 171 -10.59 -24.97 -2.02
N SER A 172 -10.67 -24.68 -3.32
CA SER A 172 -9.83 -25.33 -4.34
C SER A 172 -8.33 -25.03 -4.16
N GLY A 173 -8.00 -23.86 -3.62
CA GLY A 173 -6.63 -23.36 -3.53
C GLY A 173 -5.97 -23.10 -4.88
N ILE A 174 -6.75 -23.08 -5.97
CA ILE A 174 -6.23 -22.77 -7.30
C ILE A 174 -5.80 -21.30 -7.32
N ILE A 175 -4.58 -21.07 -7.79
CA ILE A 175 -3.99 -19.74 -7.95
C ILE A 175 -4.25 -19.27 -9.39
N PRO A 176 -4.93 -18.13 -9.61
CA PRO A 176 -5.14 -17.59 -10.94
C PRO A 176 -3.82 -17.30 -11.66
N LYS A 177 -3.77 -17.51 -12.99
CA LYS A 177 -2.58 -17.14 -13.78
C LYS A 177 -2.45 -15.63 -13.98
N GLY A 178 -3.56 -14.93 -14.26
CA GLY A 178 -3.58 -13.47 -14.41
C GLY A 178 -3.58 -12.72 -13.07
N PRO A 179 -3.72 -11.39 -13.10
CA PRO A 179 -3.66 -10.54 -14.30
C PRO A 179 -2.23 -10.40 -14.85
N ALA A 180 -2.10 -9.95 -16.10
CA ALA A 180 -0.84 -9.39 -16.58
C ALA A 180 -0.70 -7.97 -16.03
N LEU A 181 0.43 -7.66 -15.39
CA LEU A 181 0.69 -6.36 -14.77
C LEU A 181 1.88 -5.71 -15.47
N ASP A 182 1.68 -4.51 -16.02
CA ASP A 182 2.76 -3.69 -16.59
C ASP A 182 3.12 -2.56 -15.61
N LEU A 183 3.84 -2.93 -14.53
CA LEU A 183 4.24 -1.96 -13.50
C LEU A 183 5.50 -1.15 -13.88
N GLN A 184 6.19 -1.55 -14.94
CA GLN A 184 7.40 -0.89 -15.45
C GLN A 184 7.09 0.10 -16.59
N GLY A 185 5.85 0.11 -17.10
CA GLY A 185 5.42 1.09 -18.09
C GLY A 185 5.47 2.53 -17.58
N GLY A 186 5.65 3.49 -18.50
CA GLY A 186 5.74 4.92 -18.16
C GLY A 186 4.47 5.46 -17.51
N HIS A 187 4.62 6.31 -16.49
CA HIS A 187 3.54 6.69 -15.58
C HIS A 187 3.07 8.15 -15.65
N ASP A 188 3.70 9.05 -16.42
CA ASP A 188 3.25 10.45 -16.56
C ASP A 188 3.01 11.17 -15.22
N ARG A 189 3.86 10.89 -14.22
CA ARG A 189 3.76 11.53 -12.90
C ARG A 189 4.68 12.74 -12.79
N GLU A 190 5.64 12.85 -13.68
CA GLU A 190 6.58 13.95 -13.83
C GLU A 190 5.90 15.26 -14.25
N ARG A 191 4.66 15.21 -14.77
CA ARG A 191 3.84 16.40 -15.00
C ARG A 191 3.48 17.14 -13.71
N LEU A 192 3.53 16.46 -12.56
CA LEU A 192 3.26 17.00 -11.23
C LEU A 192 4.58 17.32 -10.52
N SER A 193 4.57 18.39 -9.72
CA SER A 193 5.76 18.78 -8.93
C SER A 193 6.10 17.70 -7.91
N GLY A 194 7.32 17.18 -8.00
CA GLY A 194 7.87 16.17 -7.09
C GLY A 194 9.26 16.53 -6.63
N GLU A 195 9.50 16.37 -5.34
CA GLU A 195 10.75 16.72 -4.67
C GLU A 195 11.38 15.50 -3.96
N GLY A 196 10.93 14.28 -4.30
CA GLY A 196 11.46 13.03 -3.75
C GLY A 196 11.05 12.79 -2.29
N ALA A 197 11.81 12.00 -1.55
CA ALA A 197 11.66 11.93 -0.09
C ALA A 197 12.26 13.20 0.54
N TRP A 198 11.80 13.57 1.73
CA TRP A 198 12.41 14.68 2.46
C TRP A 198 13.86 14.32 2.84
N SER A 199 14.74 15.31 2.99
CA SER A 199 16.08 15.12 3.55
C SER A 199 16.23 15.93 4.84
N LYS A 200 16.78 15.31 5.87
CA LYS A 200 17.19 15.91 7.14
C LYS A 200 18.39 16.85 6.94
#